data_AF-A0A944GEJ7-F1
#
_entry.id   AF-A0A944GEJ7-F1
#
_cell.length_a   1.000
_cell.length_b   1.000
_cell.length_c   1.000
_cell.angle_alpha   90.00
_cell.angle_beta   90.00
_cell.angle_gamma   90.00
#
_symmetry.space_group_name_H-M   'P 1'
#
loop_
_entity.id
_entity.type
_entity.pdbx_description
1 polymer ?
#
loop_
_entity_poly.entity_id
_entity_poly.type
_entity_poly.pdbx_seq_one_letter_code
_entity_poly.pdbx_strand_id
1 'polypeptide(L)' 'MFNLDKFIADSVTFRPISMFANDIEANKEKLTEEIKGKKVCVIGGAGSIGSSFIKAVLRFEPKSV' A
#
# COMPACT_ATOMS: atom_id res chain seq x y z
N MET A 1 16.64 18.36 -7.69
CA MET A 1 16.22 17.62 -6.47
C MET A 1 16.01 16.17 -6.85
N PHE A 2 16.52 15.22 -6.09
CA PHE A 2 16.37 13.78 -6.39
C PHE A 2 14.92 13.33 -6.14
N ASN A 3 14.33 12.64 -7.12
CA ASN A 3 13.01 12.00 -6.99
C ASN A 3 13.21 10.49 -6.91
N LEU A 4 13.07 9.94 -5.70
CA LEU A 4 13.30 8.53 -5.43
C LEU A 4 12.31 7.63 -6.19
N ASP A 5 11.03 8.00 -6.24
CA ASP A 5 9.99 7.20 -6.89
C ASP A 5 10.26 7.08 -8.40
N LYS A 6 10.64 8.20 -9.03
CA LYS A 6 11.03 8.21 -10.45
C LYS A 6 12.27 7.36 -10.72
N PHE A 7 13.29 7.45 -9.86
CA PHE A 7 14.49 6.63 -9.99
C PHE A 7 14.18 5.13 -9.86
N ILE A 8 13.34 4.74 -8.90
CA ILE A 8 12.93 3.35 -8.73
C ILE A 8 12.18 2.86 -9.98
N ALA A 9 11.22 3.64 -10.49
CA ALA A 9 10.44 3.29 -11.67
C ALA A 9 11.30 3.16 -12.93
N ASP A 10 12.20 4.11 -13.17
CA ASP A 10 12.99 4.19 -14.41
C ASP A 10 14.23 3.28 -14.40
N SER A 11 14.81 3.01 -13.22
CA SER A 11 16.14 2.36 -13.09
C SER A 11 16.17 1.08 -12.27
N VAL A 12 15.15 0.79 -11.44
CA VAL A 12 15.15 -0.41 -10.56
C VAL A 12 14.09 -1.42 -11.00
N THR A 13 12.84 -1.00 -11.05
CA THR A 13 11.70 -1.89 -11.38
C THR A 13 11.36 -1.89 -12.86
N PHE A 14 11.83 -0.89 -13.61
CA PHE A 14 11.49 -0.66 -15.03
C PHE A 14 9.98 -0.66 -15.28
N ARG A 15 9.23 -0.12 -14.32
CA ARG A 15 7.77 -0.08 -14.36
C ARG A 15 7.25 1.26 -13.84
N PRO A 16 6.40 1.96 -14.60
CA PRO A 16 5.88 3.27 -14.21
C PRO A 16 4.79 3.20 -13.12
N ILE A 17 4.19 2.03 -12.90
CA ILE A 17 3.09 1.81 -11.94
C ILE A 17 3.34 0.56 -11.10
N SER A 18 2.65 0.44 -9.96
CA SER A 18 2.74 -0.77 -9.11
C SER A 18 2.31 -2.03 -9.86
N MET A 19 2.93 -3.17 -9.54
CA MET A 19 2.50 -4.50 -10.02
C MET A 19 1.04 -4.79 -9.75
N PHE A 20 0.60 -4.41 -8.55
CA PHE A 20 -0.71 -4.75 -8.00
C PHE A 20 -1.75 -3.67 -8.24
N ALA A 21 -1.45 -2.63 -9.04
CA ALA A 21 -2.36 -1.51 -9.23
C ALA A 21 -3.72 -1.98 -9.76
N ASN A 22 -3.71 -2.85 -10.79
CA ASN A 22 -4.93 -3.39 -11.38
C ASN A 22 -5.68 -4.30 -10.40
N ASP A 23 -4.97 -5.16 -9.66
CA ASP A 23 -5.58 -6.07 -8.69
C ASP A 23 -6.25 -5.31 -7.54
N ILE A 24 -5.61 -4.24 -7.06
CA ILE A 24 -6.14 -3.40 -5.99
C ILE A 24 -7.39 -2.66 -6.46
N GLU A 25 -7.39 -2.08 -7.66
CA GLU A 25 -8.59 -1.41 -8.18
C GLU A 25 -9.72 -2.41 -8.46
N ALA A 26 -9.41 -3.57 -9.04
CA ALA A 26 -10.41 -4.62 -9.29
C ALA A 26 -11.06 -5.17 -8.01
N ASN A 27 -10.37 -5.09 -6.86
CA ASN A 27 -10.87 -5.58 -5.58
C ASN A 27 -11.19 -4.44 -4.59
N LYS A 28 -11.24 -3.19 -5.05
CA LYS A 28 -11.34 -2.01 -4.18
C LYS A 28 -12.57 -2.01 -3.29
N GLU A 29 -13.73 -2.42 -3.83
CA GLU A 29 -14.98 -2.50 -3.08
C GLU A 29 -14.86 -3.51 -1.93
N LYS A 30 -14.37 -4.72 -2.23
CA LYS A 30 -14.13 -5.78 -1.26
C LYS A 30 -13.10 -5.37 -0.19
N LEU A 31 -11.99 -4.76 -0.60
CA LEU A 31 -10.98 -4.25 0.33
C LEU A 31 -11.55 -3.17 1.25
N THR A 32 -12.38 -2.28 0.72
CA THR A 32 -13.06 -1.24 1.51
C THR A 32 -14.02 -1.86 2.51
N GLU A 33 -14.85 -2.82 2.09
CA GLU A 33 -15.78 -3.53 2.97
C GLU A 33 -15.08 -4.23 4.14
N GLU A 34 -13.96 -4.90 3.85
CA GLU A 34 -13.22 -5.69 4.84
C GLU A 34 -12.35 -4.84 5.78
N ILE A 35 -11.93 -3.64 5.37
CA ILE A 35 -10.96 -2.83 6.14
C ILE A 35 -11.63 -1.62 6.82
N LYS A 36 -12.60 -0.98 6.17
CA LYS A 36 -13.15 0.29 6.63
C LYS A 36 -13.76 0.15 8.02
N GLY A 37 -13.32 1.01 8.94
CA GLY A 37 -13.79 1.01 10.32
C GLY A 37 -13.37 -0.21 11.16
N LYS A 38 -12.55 -1.13 10.63
CA LYS A 38 -12.00 -2.26 11.38
C LYS A 38 -10.70 -1.87 12.09
N LYS A 39 -10.32 -2.64 13.12
CA LYS A 39 -9.02 -2.53 13.77
C LYS A 39 -8.04 -3.50 13.12
N VAL A 40 -6.87 -3.03 12.75
CA VAL A 40 -5.80 -3.83 12.14
C VAL A 40 -4.66 -3.92 13.14
N CYS A 41 -4.05 -5.09 13.30
CA CYS A 41 -2.84 -5.28 14.10
C CYS A 41 -1.72 -5.70 13.17
N VAL A 42 -0.64 -4.92 13.11
CA VAL A 42 0.52 -5.20 12.25
C VAL A 42 1.73 -5.57 13.09
N ILE A 43 2.07 -6.86 13.10
CA ILE A 43 3.28 -7.36 13.74
C ILE A 43 4.48 -6.97 12.87
N GLY A 44 5.49 -6.33 13.46
CA GLY A 44 6.65 -5.82 12.72
C GLY A 44 6.35 -4.56 11.90
N GLY A 45 5.37 -3.75 12.32
CA GLY A 45 4.95 -2.53 11.61
C GLY A 45 6.04 -1.48 11.38
N ALA A 46 7.11 -1.47 12.17
CA ALA A 46 8.25 -0.57 11.98
C ALA A 46 9.24 -1.03 10.89
N GLY A 47 9.15 -2.29 10.43
CA GLY A 47 10.00 -2.81 9.36
C GLY A 47 9.64 -2.26 7.98
N SER A 48 10.52 -2.45 6.99
CA SER A 48 10.29 -1.94 5.63
C SER A 48 8.99 -2.45 5.00
N ILE A 49 8.67 -3.74 5.18
CA ILE A 49 7.43 -4.34 4.66
C ILE A 49 6.23 -3.91 5.50
N GLY A 50 6.33 -3.98 6.83
CA GLY A 50 5.23 -3.62 7.74
C GLY A 50 4.79 -2.17 7.57
N SER A 51 5.75 -1.24 7.49
CA SER A 51 5.45 0.18 7.28
C SER A 51 4.86 0.47 5.90
N SER A 52 5.30 -0.25 4.86
CA SER A 52 4.70 -0.17 3.52
C SER A 52 3.25 -0.69 3.51
N PHE A 53 2.99 -1.82 4.19
CA PHE A 53 1.65 -2.38 4.34
C PHE A 53 0.71 -1.43 5.09
N ILE A 54 1.14 -0.85 6.22
CA ILE A 54 0.35 0.14 6.97
C ILE A 54 -0.06 1.30 6.05
N LYS A 55 0.89 1.87 5.28
CA LYS A 55 0.59 2.96 4.33
C LYS A 55 -0.42 2.54 3.26
N ALA A 56 -0.39 1.31 2.79
CA ALA A 56 -1.35 0.80 1.81
C ALA A 56 -2.75 0.65 2.42
N VAL A 57 -2.85 0.05 3.61
CA VAL A 57 -4.13 -0.20 4.31
C VAL A 57 -4.82 1.10 4.74
N LEU A 58 -4.06 2.14 5.14
CA LEU A 58 -4.63 3.43 5.53
C LEU A 58 -5.50 4.07 4.43
N ARG A 59 -5.29 3.74 3.16
CA ARG A 59 -6.12 4.22 2.04
C ARG A 59 -7.57 3.72 2.09
N PHE A 60 -7.85 2.69 2.88
CA PHE A 60 -9.16 2.07 3.05
C PHE A 60 -9.83 2.42 4.39
N GLU A 61 -9.33 3.46 5.08
CA GLU A 61 -9.96 4.04 6.28
C GLU A 61 -10.21 3.04 7.44
N PRO A 62 -9.20 2.28 7.89
CA PRO A 62 -9.35 1.47 9.11
C PRO A 62 -9.62 2.37 10.32
N LYS A 63 -10.29 1.84 11.35
CA LYS A 63 -10.54 2.55 12.60
C LYS A 63 -9.26 2.81 13.39
N SER A 64 -8.34 1.85 13.39
CA SER A 64 -7.02 1.95 14.01
C SER A 64 -6.09 0.91 13.41
N VAL A 65 -4.79 1.21 13.38
CA VAL A 65 -3.69 0.32 12.99
C VAL A 65 -2.65 0.27 14.10
#